data_AF-A0A222F4J9-F1
#
_entry.id   AF-A0A222F4J9-F1
#
_cell.length_a   1.000
_cell.length_b   1.000
_cell.length_c   1.000
_cell.angle_alpha   90.00
_cell.angle_beta   90.00
_cell.angle_gamma   90.00
#
_symmetry.space_group_name_H-M   'P 1'
#
loop_
_entity.id
_entity.type
_entity.pdbx_description
1 polymer ?
#
loop_
_entity_poly.entity_id
_entity_poly.type
_entity_poly.pdbx_seq_one_letter_code
_entity_poly.pdbx_strand_id
1 'polypeptide(L)'
;MADVLTADVTVSVSSEAEFNAAISKVNAGETSTIDIVASFTLSADTTAFQKDATVTSSTNSEIQDGGFAVLTVEQGAAVTYGVRASGTGRSVIDGNGSNSRLKGVTGGALPNLTVGNDAGFEIPAGERFTIDGNLTLGVYGGLILGGILFNRLPVVTAQSIITVKGTPEGQSGRSCLDEDLKLAQPAMGPLTLEDESFLKIDPGVFFIVGRTAIDKICQVSSDGTASLWSKDTIEVVGNNFQDPGSIQGTNVHKIELKDGGQFCGVVSDSHPHGVFNGNRAHTIINTSGDFQMGATGTCSVRNYQQSGGNLKFQIDNFKGLNAHLTLTDTVDVSGGTLEINAGLYFVPVGTQSTVSTLITAPGSSAGLQSLAQRARFNAFPDGITPSVRISGDALELVLTVSP
;
A
#
# COMPACT_ATOMS: atom_id res chain seq x y z
N MET A 1 -14.69 47.30 8.50
CA MET A 1 -13.23 47.38 8.63
C MET A 1 -12.68 46.47 7.58
N ALA A 2 -11.93 47.01 6.62
CA ALA A 2 -11.36 46.25 5.53
C ALA A 2 -10.25 45.36 6.08
N ASP A 3 -10.35 44.04 5.88
CA ASP A 3 -9.22 43.13 5.98
C ASP A 3 -8.18 43.62 4.98
N VAL A 4 -7.09 44.18 5.51
CA VAL A 4 -5.89 44.44 4.73
C VAL A 4 -5.31 43.06 4.44
N LEU A 5 -5.48 42.61 3.19
CA LEU A 5 -4.63 41.59 2.58
C LEU A 5 -3.18 42.05 2.77
N THR A 6 -2.51 41.59 3.83
CA THR A 6 -1.07 41.68 3.93
C THR A 6 -0.53 40.89 2.75
N ALA A 7 0.09 41.58 1.80
CA ALA A 7 0.82 40.95 0.71
C ALA A 7 1.71 39.83 1.30
N ASP A 8 1.79 38.67 0.64
CA ASP A 8 2.74 37.61 1.00
C ASP A 8 4.16 38.20 0.95
N VAL A 9 4.64 38.68 2.10
CA VAL A 9 5.99 39.23 2.22
C VAL A 9 6.93 38.04 2.21
N THR A 10 7.60 37.80 1.08
CA THR A 10 8.67 36.80 1.01
C THR A 10 9.93 37.35 1.67
N VAL A 11 10.52 36.59 2.59
CA VAL A 11 11.80 36.92 3.21
C VAL A 11 12.92 36.16 2.50
N SER A 12 13.80 36.89 1.81
CA SER A 12 15.02 36.31 1.22
C SER A 12 16.07 36.06 2.31
N VAL A 13 16.67 34.88 2.28
CA VAL A 13 17.62 34.39 3.29
C VAL A 13 18.89 33.89 2.62
N SER A 14 20.03 34.32 3.13
CA SER A 14 21.37 34.00 2.63
C SER A 14 22.30 33.41 3.70
N SER A 15 21.82 33.23 4.93
CA SER A 15 22.60 32.69 6.06
C SER A 15 21.73 31.99 7.10
N GLU A 16 22.35 31.16 7.96
CA GLU A 16 21.69 30.48 9.08
C GLU A 16 20.98 31.44 10.04
N ALA A 17 21.60 32.58 10.36
CA ALA A 17 21.03 33.57 11.26
C ALA A 17 19.78 34.23 10.67
N GLU A 18 19.83 34.56 9.37
CA GLU A 18 18.67 35.07 8.63
C GLU A 18 17.55 34.03 8.54
N PHE A 19 17.90 32.75 8.40
CA PHE A 19 16.91 31.68 8.35
C PHE A 19 16.14 31.57 9.66
N ASN A 20 16.83 31.48 10.80
CA ASN A 20 16.20 31.44 12.12
C ASN A 20 15.38 32.71 12.42
N ALA A 21 15.86 33.88 11.99
CA ALA A 21 15.10 35.12 12.11
C ALA A 21 13.84 35.11 11.25
N ALA A 22 13.89 34.54 10.04
CA ALA A 22 12.74 34.41 9.16
C ALA A 22 11.69 33.44 9.74
N ILE A 23 12.10 32.31 10.30
CA ILE A 23 11.20 31.39 11.03
C ILE A 23 10.53 32.10 12.21
N SER A 24 11.29 32.90 12.97
CA SER A 24 10.73 33.69 14.08
C SER A 24 9.64 34.67 13.61
N LYS A 25 9.84 35.30 12.45
CA LYS A 25 8.81 36.17 11.82
C LYS A 25 7.59 35.39 11.34
N VAL A 26 7.78 34.19 10.79
CA VAL A 26 6.66 33.28 10.43
C VAL A 26 5.83 32.97 11.67
N ASN A 27 6.48 32.58 12.77
CA ASN A 27 5.79 32.23 14.01
C ASN A 27 5.07 33.44 14.64
N ALA A 28 5.57 34.66 14.42
CA ALA A 28 4.91 35.91 14.82
C ALA A 28 3.76 36.32 13.87
N GLY A 29 3.56 35.63 12.74
CA GLY A 29 2.54 35.96 11.74
C GLY A 29 2.90 37.14 10.84
N GLU A 30 4.18 37.52 10.78
CA GLU A 30 4.65 38.68 9.99
C GLU A 30 4.95 38.32 8.53
N THR A 31 5.16 37.03 8.24
CA THR A 31 5.42 36.47 6.91
C THR A 31 4.93 35.02 6.85
N SER A 32 4.71 34.51 5.66
CA SER A 32 4.33 33.13 5.35
C SER A 32 5.37 32.42 4.47
N THR A 33 6.34 33.15 3.91
CA THR A 33 7.18 32.65 2.81
C THR A 33 8.65 33.01 3.01
N ILE A 34 9.51 32.00 2.96
CA ILE A 34 10.96 32.12 3.07
C ILE A 34 11.60 31.63 1.76
N ASP A 35 12.45 32.46 1.17
CA ASP A 35 13.21 32.12 -0.04
C ASP A 35 14.70 32.02 0.28
N ILE A 36 15.28 30.82 0.14
CA ILE A 36 16.71 30.58 0.32
C ILE A 36 17.44 31.01 -0.96
N VAL A 37 18.17 32.13 -0.90
CA VAL A 37 18.84 32.75 -2.06
C VAL A 37 20.35 32.52 -2.10
N ALA A 38 20.95 32.01 -1.03
CA ALA A 38 22.34 31.55 -0.99
C ALA A 38 22.47 30.31 -0.10
N SER A 39 23.37 29.39 -0.45
CA SER A 39 23.63 28.19 0.36
C SER A 39 24.38 28.52 1.64
N PHE A 40 24.05 27.81 2.72
CA PHE A 40 24.73 27.94 4.02
C PHE A 40 24.74 26.61 4.78
N THR A 41 25.56 26.55 5.82
CA THR A 41 25.66 25.39 6.71
C THR A 41 25.07 25.73 8.08
N LEU A 42 24.29 24.82 8.65
CA LEU A 42 23.79 24.95 10.02
C LEU A 42 24.89 24.61 11.04
N SER A 43 24.89 25.35 12.14
CA SER A 43 25.71 25.12 13.32
C SER A 43 24.90 24.72 14.55
N ALA A 44 23.57 24.80 14.47
CA ALA A 44 22.61 24.30 15.44
C ALA A 44 21.28 23.91 14.77
N ASP A 45 20.39 23.26 15.53
CA ASP A 45 19.01 23.01 15.08
C ASP A 45 18.30 24.33 14.79
N THR A 46 17.46 24.34 13.76
CA THR A 46 16.66 25.52 13.43
C THR A 46 15.53 25.69 14.44
N THR A 47 15.07 26.93 14.57
CA THR A 47 13.85 27.24 15.32
C THR A 47 12.68 26.46 14.71
N ALA A 48 11.82 25.88 15.56
CA ALA A 48 10.66 25.14 15.08
C ALA A 48 9.61 26.08 14.42
N PHE A 49 8.96 25.59 13.37
CA PHE A 49 7.79 26.22 12.78
C PHE A 49 6.55 25.90 13.63
N GLN A 50 5.85 26.94 14.08
CA GLN A 50 4.61 26.88 14.87
C GLN A 50 3.42 27.51 14.12
N LYS A 51 3.68 28.02 12.91
CA LYS A 51 2.70 28.57 11.98
C LYS A 51 2.97 28.08 10.56
N ASP A 52 1.94 28.15 9.73
CA ASP A 52 2.00 27.74 8.34
C ASP A 52 3.06 28.53 7.58
N ALA A 53 3.82 27.83 6.74
CA ALA A 53 4.94 28.42 6.04
C ALA A 53 5.17 27.78 4.66
N THR A 54 5.80 28.53 3.77
CA THR A 54 6.37 28.04 2.52
C THR A 54 7.86 28.35 2.51
N VAL A 55 8.69 27.32 2.35
CA VAL A 55 10.15 27.45 2.26
C VAL A 55 10.60 26.93 0.91
N THR A 56 11.13 27.80 0.06
CA THR A 56 11.57 27.48 -1.30
C THR A 56 12.95 28.07 -1.59
N SER A 57 13.51 27.76 -2.76
CA SER A 57 14.72 28.42 -3.24
C SER A 57 14.53 28.84 -4.69
N SER A 58 14.57 30.15 -4.94
CA SER A 58 14.55 30.74 -6.29
C SER A 58 15.87 30.58 -7.04
N THR A 59 16.95 30.23 -6.34
CA THR A 59 18.32 30.15 -6.87
C THR A 59 18.88 28.73 -6.91
N ASN A 60 18.09 27.72 -6.50
CA ASN A 60 18.55 26.35 -6.24
C ASN A 60 19.66 26.28 -5.18
N SER A 61 19.66 27.22 -4.23
CA SER A 61 20.51 27.18 -3.06
C SER A 61 20.09 26.05 -2.12
N GLU A 62 21.05 25.54 -1.35
CA GLU A 62 20.88 24.39 -0.46
C GLU A 62 21.26 24.72 0.97
N ILE A 63 20.68 23.97 1.91
CA ILE A 63 21.05 24.02 3.32
C ILE A 63 21.90 22.78 3.63
N GLN A 64 23.14 22.98 4.03
CA GLN A 64 23.95 21.90 4.59
C GLN A 64 23.63 21.79 6.07
N ASP A 65 23.11 20.65 6.51
CA ASP A 65 22.53 20.55 7.84
C ASP A 65 23.56 20.45 8.98
N GLY A 66 24.82 20.14 8.68
CA GLY A 66 25.87 19.99 9.70
C GLY A 66 25.61 18.91 10.76
N GLY A 67 24.62 18.03 10.56
CA GLY A 67 24.09 17.08 11.54
C GLY A 67 22.88 17.57 12.34
N PHE A 68 22.38 18.77 12.07
CA PHE A 68 21.28 19.42 12.80
C PHE A 68 19.94 19.34 12.06
N ALA A 69 18.83 19.47 12.79
CA ALA A 69 17.50 19.50 12.21
C ALA A 69 17.29 20.81 11.42
N VAL A 70 17.11 20.68 10.10
CA VAL A 70 16.77 21.83 9.23
C VAL A 70 15.31 22.24 9.39
N LEU A 71 14.44 21.29 9.72
CA LEU A 71 13.00 21.48 9.78
C LEU A 71 12.41 20.76 10.99
N THR A 72 11.81 21.52 11.90
CA THR A 72 10.92 21.01 12.94
C THR A 72 9.56 21.71 12.80
N VAL A 73 8.47 20.95 12.71
CA VAL A 73 7.11 21.49 12.54
C VAL A 73 6.24 21.04 13.71
N GLU A 74 5.62 22.00 14.40
CA GLU A 74 4.87 21.77 15.64
C GLU A 74 3.59 22.60 15.69
N GLN A 75 2.79 22.39 16.74
CA GLN A 75 1.60 23.20 17.07
C GLN A 75 0.56 23.31 15.94
N GLY A 76 0.47 22.28 15.10
CA GLY A 76 -0.50 22.20 14.01
C GLY A 76 -0.14 23.01 12.78
N ALA A 77 1.09 23.50 12.68
CA ALA A 77 1.58 24.17 11.50
C ALA A 77 1.61 23.24 10.27
N ALA A 78 1.31 23.80 9.10
CA ALA A 78 1.49 23.17 7.81
C ALA A 78 2.62 23.87 7.03
N VAL A 79 3.74 23.18 6.84
CA VAL A 79 4.90 23.72 6.12
C VAL A 79 5.03 23.10 4.75
N THR A 80 5.03 23.92 3.71
CA THR A 80 5.41 23.54 2.35
C THR A 80 6.91 23.71 2.18
N TYR A 81 7.62 22.65 1.79
CA TYR A 81 9.09 22.65 1.73
C TYR A 81 9.60 22.21 0.36
N GLY A 82 10.39 23.07 -0.28
CA GLY A 82 10.94 22.90 -1.63
C GLY A 82 12.42 23.23 -1.73
N VAL A 83 13.17 23.12 -0.64
CA VAL A 83 14.62 23.39 -0.59
C VAL A 83 15.38 22.07 -0.42
N ARG A 84 16.57 21.97 -1.03
CA ARG A 84 17.46 20.83 -0.80
C ARG A 84 18.20 21.04 0.51
N ALA A 85 17.99 20.13 1.46
CA ALA A 85 18.85 19.96 2.62
C ALA A 85 19.73 18.72 2.45
N SER A 86 21.02 18.82 2.78
CA SER A 86 21.98 17.71 2.70
C SER A 86 22.72 17.52 4.01
N GLY A 87 23.10 16.28 4.32
CA GLY A 87 23.87 15.93 5.52
C GLY A 87 23.31 14.74 6.29
N THR A 88 23.23 14.83 7.62
CA THR A 88 22.84 13.71 8.50
C THR A 88 21.83 14.07 9.60
N GLY A 89 21.45 15.33 9.68
CA GLY A 89 20.43 15.84 10.58
C GLY A 89 19.06 15.22 10.34
N ARG A 90 18.23 15.30 11.38
CA ARG A 90 16.91 14.68 11.40
C ARG A 90 15.85 15.75 11.57
N SER A 91 15.10 16.01 10.50
CA SER A 91 13.91 16.83 10.54
C SER A 91 12.75 16.08 11.20
N VAL A 92 11.87 16.81 11.89
CA VAL A 92 10.79 16.24 12.70
C VAL A 92 9.48 16.97 12.45
N ILE A 93 8.41 16.23 12.19
CA ILE A 93 7.04 16.77 12.20
C ILE A 93 6.39 16.26 13.49
N ASP A 94 6.20 17.12 14.46
CA ASP A 94 5.63 16.76 15.75
C ASP A 94 4.14 17.08 15.77
N GLY A 95 3.32 16.03 15.83
CA GLY A 95 1.87 16.17 15.86
C GLY A 95 1.36 16.58 17.22
N ASN A 96 1.84 15.99 18.33
CA ASN A 96 1.40 16.21 19.73
C ASN A 96 -0.07 16.70 19.88
N GLY A 97 -1.03 16.02 19.23
CA GLY A 97 -2.47 16.35 19.28
C GLY A 97 -2.93 17.55 18.44
N SER A 98 -2.05 18.16 17.67
CA SER A 98 -2.27 19.39 16.87
C SER A 98 -2.24 19.19 15.35
N ASN A 99 -2.06 17.96 14.85
CA ASN A 99 -2.15 17.62 13.41
C ASN A 99 -1.15 18.41 12.52
N SER A 100 0.08 18.63 12.98
CA SER A 100 1.17 19.27 12.21
C SER A 100 1.49 18.54 10.91
N ARG A 101 1.82 19.28 9.84
CA ARG A 101 2.00 18.70 8.49
C ARG A 101 3.23 19.25 7.76
N LEU A 102 3.91 18.37 7.03
CA LEU A 102 4.85 18.71 5.98
C LEU A 102 4.25 18.42 4.62
N LYS A 103 4.34 19.38 3.70
CA LYS A 103 4.03 19.22 2.28
C LYS A 103 5.32 19.34 1.48
N GLY A 104 5.86 18.23 1.02
CA GLY A 104 7.07 18.19 0.19
C GLY A 104 6.76 18.54 -1.26
N VAL A 105 7.49 19.50 -1.83
CA VAL A 105 7.35 19.92 -3.23
C VAL A 105 8.67 19.81 -3.99
N THR A 106 8.60 19.91 -5.32
CA THR A 106 9.74 19.79 -6.23
C THR A 106 10.86 20.77 -5.88
N GLY A 107 12.10 20.25 -5.87
CA GLY A 107 13.27 20.97 -5.36
C GLY A 107 13.60 20.62 -3.91
N GLY A 108 12.62 20.09 -3.18
CA GLY A 108 12.74 19.66 -1.80
C GLY A 108 13.50 18.35 -1.61
N ALA A 109 14.42 18.35 -0.65
CA ALA A 109 15.05 17.14 -0.14
C ALA A 109 15.37 17.28 1.34
N LEU A 110 15.23 16.20 2.12
CA LEU A 110 15.67 16.13 3.51
C LEU A 110 16.60 14.93 3.73
N PRO A 111 17.65 15.07 4.55
CA PRO A 111 18.54 13.96 4.88
C PRO A 111 17.83 12.87 5.66
N ASN A 112 17.12 13.20 6.74
CA ASN A 112 16.27 12.26 7.46
C ASN A 112 14.98 12.97 7.88
N LEU A 113 13.88 12.21 7.94
CA LEU A 113 12.58 12.72 8.36
C LEU A 113 11.91 11.73 9.33
N THR A 114 11.48 12.26 10.47
CA THR A 114 10.57 11.56 11.39
C THR A 114 9.23 12.27 11.39
N VAL A 115 8.19 11.55 10.97
CA VAL A 115 6.80 11.96 11.15
C VAL A 115 6.35 11.42 12.49
N GLY A 116 6.28 12.30 13.49
CA GLY A 116 5.88 11.95 14.85
C GLY A 116 4.41 11.55 14.95
N ASN A 117 3.96 11.30 16.18
CA ASN A 117 2.62 10.81 16.41
C ASN A 117 1.57 11.84 15.99
N ASP A 118 0.51 11.39 15.31
CA ASP A 118 -0.57 12.23 14.76
C ASP A 118 -0.10 13.33 13.77
N ALA A 119 1.16 13.29 13.34
CA ALA A 119 1.72 14.18 12.33
C ALA A 119 1.44 13.64 10.92
N GLY A 120 1.76 14.43 9.89
CA GLY A 120 1.58 13.99 8.52
C GLY A 120 2.61 14.56 7.56
N PHE A 121 2.97 13.75 6.58
CA PHE A 121 3.82 14.13 5.46
C PHE A 121 3.06 13.87 4.16
N GLU A 122 2.99 14.87 3.28
CA GLU A 122 2.32 14.79 1.99
C GLU A 122 3.27 15.15 0.86
N ILE A 123 3.18 14.40 -0.24
CA ILE A 123 3.76 14.76 -1.54
C ILE A 123 2.60 14.90 -2.52
N PRO A 124 2.24 16.12 -2.93
CA PRO A 124 1.10 16.37 -3.80
C PRO A 124 1.25 15.77 -5.20
N ALA A 125 0.12 15.64 -5.90
CA ALA A 125 0.11 15.29 -7.32
C ALA A 125 1.00 16.23 -8.14
N GLY A 126 1.82 15.66 -9.03
CA GLY A 126 2.76 16.39 -9.87
C GLY A 126 4.07 16.79 -9.19
N GLU A 127 4.17 16.63 -7.85
CA GLU A 127 5.35 17.00 -7.08
C GLU A 127 6.33 15.83 -6.90
N ARG A 128 7.57 16.20 -6.59
CA ARG A 128 8.67 15.27 -6.31
C ARG A 128 9.38 15.70 -5.04
N PHE A 129 9.61 14.77 -4.13
CA PHE A 129 10.37 15.05 -2.92
C PHE A 129 11.38 13.93 -2.64
N THR A 130 12.54 14.28 -2.10
CA THR A 130 13.60 13.31 -1.79
C THR A 130 13.81 13.18 -0.28
N ILE A 131 13.89 11.95 0.21
CA ILE A 131 14.46 11.64 1.52
C ILE A 131 15.73 10.82 1.27
N ASP A 132 16.90 11.41 1.51
CA ASP A 132 18.18 10.78 1.18
C ASP A 132 18.55 9.65 2.15
N GLY A 133 18.11 9.76 3.41
CA GLY A 133 18.31 8.82 4.50
C GLY A 133 16.99 8.21 4.97
N ASN A 134 16.79 8.14 6.29
CA ASN A 134 15.66 7.43 6.89
C ASN A 134 14.37 8.26 6.85
N LEU A 135 13.26 7.61 6.44
CA LEU A 135 11.91 8.08 6.67
C LEU A 135 11.23 7.16 7.69
N THR A 136 10.86 7.71 8.85
CA THR A 136 10.17 6.98 9.90
C THR A 136 8.79 7.58 10.14
N LEU A 137 7.76 6.75 10.11
CA LEU A 137 6.41 7.11 10.49
C LEU A 137 6.12 6.55 11.89
N GLY A 138 5.81 7.43 12.84
CA GLY A 138 5.41 7.07 14.19
C GLY A 138 3.94 6.65 14.29
N VAL A 139 3.46 6.52 15.53
CA VAL A 139 2.10 6.04 15.85
C VAL A 139 1.05 7.01 15.31
N TYR A 140 0.17 6.53 14.45
CA TYR A 140 -0.80 7.32 13.68
C TYR A 140 -0.17 8.42 12.82
N GLY A 141 1.14 8.33 12.56
CA GLY A 141 1.84 9.16 11.59
C GLY A 141 1.29 8.90 10.18
N GLY A 142 0.95 9.97 9.48
CA GLY A 142 0.39 9.91 8.14
C GLY A 142 1.45 10.11 7.05
N LEU A 143 1.37 9.32 5.99
CA LEU A 143 2.04 9.61 4.72
C LEU A 143 1.01 9.64 3.58
N ILE A 144 0.94 10.76 2.86
CA ILE A 144 0.06 10.94 1.71
C ILE A 144 0.91 11.08 0.44
N LEU A 145 0.76 10.13 -0.49
CA LEU A 145 1.49 10.09 -1.75
C LEU A 145 0.54 10.35 -2.92
N GLY A 146 0.49 11.59 -3.40
CA GLY A 146 -0.08 11.94 -4.71
C GLY A 146 0.97 12.09 -5.81
N GLY A 147 2.22 12.38 -5.44
CA GLY A 147 3.38 12.53 -6.33
C GLY A 147 4.45 11.45 -6.12
N ILE A 148 5.72 11.78 -6.39
CA ILE A 148 6.85 10.85 -6.31
C ILE A 148 7.69 11.13 -5.06
N LEU A 149 7.80 10.13 -4.18
CA LEU A 149 8.80 10.09 -3.12
C LEU A 149 10.04 9.36 -3.64
N PHE A 150 11.19 10.04 -3.66
CA PHE A 150 12.49 9.39 -3.84
C PHE A 150 13.05 9.06 -2.47
N ASN A 151 13.14 7.77 -2.14
CA ASN A 151 13.83 7.32 -0.94
C ASN A 151 14.81 6.19 -1.29
N ARG A 152 16.00 6.23 -0.68
CA ARG A 152 17.01 5.17 -0.88
C ARG A 152 16.99 4.13 0.23
N LEU A 153 16.71 4.57 1.46
CA LEU A 153 16.58 3.69 2.61
C LEU A 153 15.13 3.28 2.82
N PRO A 154 14.89 2.15 3.52
CA PRO A 154 13.55 1.68 3.82
C PRO A 154 12.70 2.77 4.51
N VAL A 155 11.46 2.93 4.07
CA VAL A 155 10.42 3.57 4.88
C VAL A 155 9.97 2.55 5.92
N VAL A 156 10.10 2.93 7.20
CA VAL A 156 9.67 2.11 8.33
C VAL A 156 8.45 2.76 8.96
N THR A 157 7.42 1.96 9.20
CA THR A 157 6.14 2.40 9.77
C THR A 157 5.91 1.73 11.12
N ALA A 158 5.23 2.42 12.03
CA ALA A 158 4.74 1.85 13.28
C ALA A 158 3.35 2.42 13.57
N GLN A 159 2.31 1.57 13.57
CA GLN A 159 0.91 1.96 13.72
C GLN A 159 0.52 3.14 12.81
N SER A 160 1.06 3.17 11.60
CA SER A 160 0.99 4.34 10.71
C SER A 160 -0.06 4.18 9.62
N ILE A 161 -0.45 5.29 9.00
CA ILE A 161 -1.40 5.32 7.89
C ILE A 161 -0.72 5.88 6.65
N ILE A 162 -0.62 5.06 5.60
CA ILE A 162 -0.16 5.48 4.28
C ILE A 162 -1.36 5.56 3.35
N THR A 163 -1.54 6.69 2.67
CA THR A 163 -2.56 6.89 1.65
C THR A 163 -1.89 7.23 0.32
N VAL A 164 -2.12 6.40 -0.70
CA VAL A 164 -1.67 6.68 -2.07
C VAL A 164 -2.87 7.23 -2.85
N LYS A 165 -2.76 8.49 -3.27
CA LYS A 165 -3.81 9.21 -3.98
C LYS A 165 -3.58 9.22 -5.47
N GLY A 166 -4.67 9.13 -6.23
CA GLY A 166 -4.63 9.33 -7.68
C GLY A 166 -4.48 10.80 -8.04
N THR A 167 -3.96 11.06 -9.25
CA THR A 167 -4.08 12.39 -9.86
C THR A 167 -5.54 12.66 -10.21
N PRO A 168 -6.11 13.84 -9.92
CA PRO A 168 -7.51 14.19 -10.22
C PRO A 168 -7.89 14.12 -11.71
N GLU A 169 -6.92 14.03 -12.62
CA GLU A 169 -7.17 13.94 -14.05
C GLU A 169 -6.95 12.52 -14.56
N GLY A 170 -8.02 11.98 -15.15
CA GLY A 170 -8.14 10.61 -15.59
C GLY A 170 -6.97 10.13 -16.46
N GLN A 171 -6.24 9.16 -15.93
CA GLN A 171 -5.51 8.20 -16.76
C GLN A 171 -6.01 6.78 -16.47
N SER A 172 -7.33 6.61 -16.54
CA SER A 172 -7.93 5.32 -16.82
C SER A 172 -7.46 4.85 -18.20
N GLY A 173 -6.41 4.03 -18.24
CA GLY A 173 -5.98 3.34 -19.47
C GLY A 173 -4.52 3.47 -19.89
N ARG A 174 -3.62 4.06 -19.09
CA ARG A 174 -2.18 3.91 -19.40
C ARG A 174 -1.71 2.51 -19.03
N SER A 175 -1.41 1.72 -20.06
CA SER A 175 -0.44 0.62 -20.01
C SER A 175 0.92 1.21 -19.64
N CYS A 176 1.15 1.45 -18.36
CA CYS A 176 2.40 1.92 -17.79
C CYS A 176 3.39 0.76 -17.76
N LEU A 177 4.17 0.57 -18.84
CA LEU A 177 5.13 -0.54 -18.86
C LEU A 177 6.56 -0.19 -19.27
N ASP A 178 6.89 1.04 -19.65
CA ASP A 178 8.31 1.38 -19.90
C ASP A 178 8.75 2.76 -19.39
N GLU A 179 8.10 3.86 -19.79
CA GLU A 179 8.54 5.20 -19.40
C GLU A 179 8.29 5.48 -17.91
N ASP A 180 7.11 5.15 -17.41
CA ASP A 180 6.77 5.31 -15.99
C ASP A 180 7.65 4.41 -15.10
N LEU A 181 7.98 3.20 -15.56
CA LEU A 181 8.92 2.31 -14.86
C LEU A 181 10.35 2.87 -14.85
N LYS A 182 10.84 3.42 -15.96
CA LYS A 182 12.17 4.06 -16.02
C LYS A 182 12.27 5.26 -15.10
N LEU A 183 11.21 6.06 -15.00
CA LEU A 183 11.13 7.20 -14.06
C LEU A 183 11.01 6.74 -12.61
N ALA A 184 10.28 5.66 -12.35
CA ALA A 184 10.02 5.18 -11.00
C ALA A 184 11.19 4.38 -10.39
N GLN A 185 11.99 3.66 -11.19
CA GLN A 185 13.14 2.88 -10.70
C GLN A 185 14.08 3.63 -9.73
N PRO A 186 14.53 4.87 -10.02
CA PRO A 186 15.36 5.62 -9.07
C PRO A 186 14.61 6.07 -7.80
N ALA A 187 13.27 6.01 -7.78
CA ALA A 187 12.40 6.39 -6.67
C ALA A 187 11.93 5.19 -5.81
N MET A 188 12.20 3.95 -6.24
CA MET A 188 11.73 2.73 -5.59
C MET A 188 12.58 2.38 -4.35
N GLY A 189 12.37 3.09 -3.25
CA GLY A 189 12.92 2.65 -1.97
C GLY A 189 12.11 1.50 -1.36
N PRO A 190 12.71 0.72 -0.44
CA PRO A 190 11.97 -0.33 0.26
C PRO A 190 10.85 0.25 1.14
N LEU A 191 9.78 -0.51 1.31
CA LEU A 191 8.67 -0.19 2.22
C LEU A 191 8.45 -1.37 3.18
N THR A 192 8.55 -1.12 4.47
CA THR A 192 8.25 -2.15 5.48
C THR A 192 7.07 -1.66 6.30
N LEU A 193 5.94 -2.38 6.18
CA LEU A 193 4.77 -2.15 7.02
C LEU A 193 4.90 -3.00 8.28
N GLU A 194 5.03 -2.36 9.44
CA GLU A 194 5.16 -3.02 10.75
C GLU A 194 4.11 -2.47 11.73
N ASP A 195 3.90 -3.20 12.84
CA ASP A 195 3.07 -2.80 13.99
C ASP A 195 1.70 -2.20 13.60
N GLU A 196 0.78 -2.98 13.03
CA GLU A 196 -0.59 -2.52 12.72
C GLU A 196 -0.64 -1.31 11.75
N SER A 197 0.30 -1.22 10.83
CA SER A 197 0.28 -0.17 9.80
C SER A 197 -0.65 -0.49 8.63
N PHE A 198 -1.33 0.55 8.12
CA PHE A 198 -2.33 0.45 7.06
C PHE A 198 -1.92 1.29 5.85
N LEU A 199 -1.92 0.65 4.68
CA LEU A 199 -1.73 1.30 3.40
C LEU A 199 -3.03 1.22 2.59
N LYS A 200 -3.56 2.38 2.20
CA LYS A 200 -4.73 2.51 1.34
C LYS A 200 -4.32 3.08 0.00
N ILE A 201 -4.72 2.43 -1.08
CA ILE A 201 -4.51 2.90 -2.45
C ILE A 201 -5.85 3.31 -3.04
N ASP A 202 -5.93 4.56 -3.53
CA ASP A 202 -7.14 5.07 -4.16
C ASP A 202 -7.50 4.29 -5.44
N PRO A 203 -8.80 4.28 -5.81
CA PRO A 203 -9.28 3.61 -7.01
C PRO A 203 -8.50 3.98 -8.28
N GLY A 204 -8.21 2.98 -9.12
CA GLY A 204 -7.56 3.15 -10.42
C GLY A 204 -6.10 3.60 -10.37
N VAL A 205 -5.50 3.71 -9.18
CA VAL A 205 -4.11 4.14 -9.03
C VAL A 205 -3.14 2.99 -9.30
N PHE A 206 -2.04 3.30 -9.98
CA PHE A 206 -0.90 2.40 -10.14
C PHE A 206 0.24 2.85 -9.23
N PHE A 207 0.43 2.14 -8.12
CA PHE A 207 1.45 2.44 -7.13
C PHE A 207 2.70 1.60 -7.39
N ILE A 208 3.83 2.26 -7.64
CA ILE A 208 5.13 1.64 -7.84
C ILE A 208 5.95 1.78 -6.57
N VAL A 209 6.43 0.64 -6.05
CA VAL A 209 7.21 0.58 -4.80
C VAL A 209 8.42 -0.34 -4.97
N GLY A 210 9.48 -0.11 -4.19
CA GLY A 210 10.64 -1.00 -4.12
C GLY A 210 10.33 -2.35 -3.48
N ARG A 211 11.35 -2.97 -2.87
CA ARG A 211 11.16 -4.17 -2.06
C ARG A 211 10.18 -3.87 -0.93
N THR A 212 9.11 -4.65 -0.83
CA THR A 212 8.06 -4.43 0.18
C THR A 212 7.87 -5.65 1.04
N ALA A 213 7.76 -5.43 2.35
CA ALA A 213 7.32 -6.43 3.32
C ALA A 213 6.10 -5.90 4.08
N ILE A 214 5.08 -6.75 4.21
CA ILE A 214 3.85 -6.50 4.95
C ILE A 214 3.84 -7.48 6.12
N ASP A 215 4.11 -6.99 7.32
CA ASP A 215 4.17 -7.82 8.52
C ASP A 215 2.77 -8.12 9.08
N LYS A 216 2.73 -8.92 10.15
CA LYS A 216 1.51 -9.27 10.90
C LYS A 216 0.67 -8.03 11.25
N ILE A 217 -0.65 -8.18 11.15
CA ILE A 217 -1.64 -7.11 11.44
C ILE A 217 -1.55 -5.90 10.50
N CYS A 218 -0.59 -5.88 9.55
CA CYS A 218 -0.52 -4.82 8.55
C CYS A 218 -1.40 -5.14 7.34
N GLN A 219 -1.84 -4.09 6.65
CA GLN A 219 -2.76 -4.25 5.53
C GLN A 219 -2.45 -3.28 4.40
N VAL A 220 -2.46 -3.80 3.17
CA VAL A 220 -2.65 -3.03 1.95
C VAL A 220 -4.09 -3.23 1.47
N SER A 221 -4.78 -2.15 1.15
CA SER A 221 -6.17 -2.20 0.70
C SER A 221 -6.44 -1.26 -0.49
N SER A 222 -7.34 -1.71 -1.36
CA SER A 222 -7.97 -0.87 -2.39
C SER A 222 -9.37 -1.41 -2.74
N ASP A 223 -10.04 -0.78 -3.70
CA ASP A 223 -11.43 -1.07 -4.07
C ASP A 223 -11.62 -2.16 -5.13
N GLY A 224 -10.56 -2.85 -5.54
CA GLY A 224 -10.58 -3.80 -6.66
C GLY A 224 -9.84 -3.29 -7.89
N THR A 225 -9.68 -1.98 -8.04
CA THR A 225 -9.24 -1.37 -9.30
C THR A 225 -7.79 -0.87 -9.27
N ALA A 226 -7.23 -0.63 -8.09
CA ALA A 226 -5.85 -0.17 -7.95
C ALA A 226 -4.84 -1.30 -8.22
N SER A 227 -3.60 -0.91 -8.52
CA SER A 227 -2.48 -1.83 -8.76
C SER A 227 -1.29 -1.48 -7.89
N LEU A 228 -0.71 -2.49 -7.26
CA LEU A 228 0.55 -2.44 -6.53
C LEU A 228 1.61 -3.19 -7.34
N TRP A 229 2.62 -2.45 -7.78
CA TRP A 229 3.71 -2.99 -8.58
C TRP A 229 5.05 -2.83 -7.88
N SER A 230 5.83 -3.90 -7.91
CA SER A 230 7.23 -3.90 -7.53
C SER A 230 8.01 -4.74 -8.53
N LYS A 231 9.27 -4.36 -8.76
CA LYS A 231 10.23 -5.19 -9.50
C LYS A 231 10.62 -6.42 -8.69
N ASP A 232 10.61 -6.28 -7.37
CA ASP A 232 10.93 -7.33 -6.42
C ASP A 232 9.66 -8.09 -6.02
N THR A 233 9.84 -9.14 -5.22
CA THR A 233 8.71 -9.87 -4.64
C THR A 233 8.22 -9.12 -3.41
N ILE A 234 6.92 -8.87 -3.35
CA ILE A 234 6.27 -8.30 -2.17
C ILE A 234 6.01 -9.45 -1.20
N GLU A 235 6.60 -9.38 -0.02
CA GLU A 235 6.45 -10.40 1.02
C GLU A 235 5.25 -10.05 1.90
N VAL A 236 4.30 -10.98 2.03
CA VAL A 236 3.12 -10.84 2.90
C VAL A 236 3.22 -11.89 3.99
N VAL A 237 3.42 -11.45 5.22
CA VAL A 237 3.74 -12.29 6.37
C VAL A 237 2.60 -12.24 7.38
N GLY A 238 2.30 -13.37 8.02
CA GLY A 238 1.34 -13.41 9.13
C GLY A 238 1.93 -14.05 10.38
N ASN A 239 1.04 -14.38 11.32
CA ASN A 239 1.35 -15.20 12.48
C ASN A 239 0.44 -16.44 12.53
N ASN A 240 0.70 -17.42 11.66
CA ASN A 240 -0.08 -18.66 11.59
C ASN A 240 -1.59 -18.39 11.54
N PHE A 241 -2.00 -17.42 10.70
CA PHE A 241 -3.38 -17.00 10.44
C PHE A 241 -4.11 -16.26 11.58
N GLN A 242 -3.51 -16.07 12.77
CA GLN A 242 -4.13 -15.28 13.84
C GLN A 242 -4.09 -13.78 13.51
N ASP A 243 -2.92 -13.32 13.08
CA ASP A 243 -2.60 -11.93 12.82
C ASP A 243 -2.03 -11.78 11.40
N PRO A 244 -2.85 -11.92 10.36
CA PRO A 244 -2.34 -11.89 8.99
C PRO A 244 -1.89 -10.48 8.62
N GLY A 245 -0.69 -10.33 8.08
CA GLY A 245 -0.43 -9.29 7.10
C GLY A 245 -1.27 -9.57 5.86
N SER A 246 -1.87 -8.55 5.26
CA SER A 246 -2.85 -8.77 4.19
C SER A 246 -2.74 -7.80 3.03
N ILE A 247 -3.06 -8.30 1.84
CA ILE A 247 -3.37 -7.49 0.66
C ILE A 247 -4.81 -7.76 0.27
N GLN A 248 -5.64 -6.72 0.27
CA GLN A 248 -7.08 -6.81 0.03
C GLN A 248 -7.48 -5.98 -1.20
N GLY A 249 -8.23 -6.59 -2.11
CA GLY A 249 -8.85 -5.91 -3.24
C GLY A 249 -7.86 -5.29 -4.24
N THR A 250 -6.57 -5.63 -4.19
CA THR A 250 -5.54 -4.92 -4.95
C THR A 250 -4.96 -5.79 -6.05
N ASN A 251 -4.78 -5.24 -7.25
CA ASN A 251 -4.05 -5.93 -8.31
C ASN A 251 -2.56 -5.94 -7.97
N VAL A 252 -1.87 -7.05 -8.16
CA VAL A 252 -0.47 -7.18 -7.73
C VAL A 252 0.43 -7.67 -8.85
N HIS A 253 1.68 -7.21 -8.87
CA HIS A 253 2.66 -7.81 -9.77
C HIS A 253 3.11 -9.17 -9.24
N LYS A 254 4.01 -9.21 -8.26
CA LYS A 254 4.54 -10.46 -7.71
C LYS A 254 4.48 -10.43 -6.19
N ILE A 255 3.80 -11.42 -5.61
CA ILE A 255 3.70 -11.58 -4.16
C ILE A 255 4.13 -12.97 -3.70
N GLU A 256 4.62 -13.03 -2.46
CA GLU A 256 4.87 -14.28 -1.74
C GLU A 256 4.11 -14.26 -0.40
N LEU A 257 3.31 -15.30 -0.15
CA LEU A 257 2.51 -15.46 1.05
C LEU A 257 3.20 -16.42 2.02
N LYS A 258 3.58 -15.90 3.20
CA LYS A 258 4.33 -16.60 4.24
C LYS A 258 3.61 -16.57 5.57
N ASP A 259 3.72 -17.66 6.32
CA ASP A 259 3.37 -17.80 7.73
C ASP A 259 1.97 -17.28 8.08
N GLY A 260 1.00 -17.52 7.20
CA GLY A 260 -0.37 -17.07 7.35
C GLY A 260 -0.69 -15.70 6.75
N GLY A 261 0.24 -15.07 6.02
CA GLY A 261 -0.01 -13.87 5.23
C GLY A 261 -1.11 -14.10 4.19
N GLN A 262 -1.93 -13.08 3.95
CA GLN A 262 -3.20 -13.21 3.24
C GLN A 262 -3.26 -12.37 1.96
N PHE A 263 -3.78 -12.95 0.89
CA PHE A 263 -4.25 -12.23 -0.29
C PHE A 263 -5.71 -12.55 -0.56
N CYS A 264 -6.56 -11.52 -0.61
CA CYS A 264 -7.99 -11.68 -0.83
C CYS A 264 -8.62 -10.50 -1.59
N GLY A 265 -9.88 -10.66 -1.97
CA GLY A 265 -10.67 -9.61 -2.61
C GLY A 265 -11.02 -8.46 -1.66
N VAL A 266 -11.92 -7.57 -2.10
CA VAL A 266 -12.41 -6.47 -1.27
C VAL A 266 -13.27 -7.02 -0.14
N VAL A 267 -12.88 -6.79 1.12
CA VAL A 267 -13.63 -7.23 2.31
C VAL A 267 -14.65 -6.16 2.70
N SER A 268 -15.87 -6.60 3.01
CA SER A 268 -16.96 -5.75 3.51
C SER A 268 -17.91 -6.54 4.39
N ASP A 269 -18.83 -5.88 5.09
CA ASP A 269 -19.81 -6.56 5.96
C ASP A 269 -20.66 -7.59 5.20
N SER A 270 -20.98 -7.30 3.94
CA SER A 270 -21.73 -8.23 3.07
C SER A 270 -20.86 -9.34 2.48
N HIS A 271 -19.53 -9.19 2.51
CA HIS A 271 -18.58 -10.13 1.96
C HIS A 271 -17.33 -10.26 2.86
N PRO A 272 -17.46 -10.91 4.03
CA PRO A 272 -16.38 -10.98 5.02
C PRO A 272 -15.16 -11.78 4.55
N HIS A 273 -15.30 -12.59 3.49
CA HIS A 273 -14.23 -13.39 2.89
C HIS A 273 -13.61 -12.77 1.62
N GLY A 274 -13.98 -11.53 1.31
CA GLY A 274 -13.50 -10.80 0.14
C GLY A 274 -14.25 -11.15 -1.15
N VAL A 275 -14.32 -10.17 -2.07
CA VAL A 275 -14.77 -10.39 -3.46
C VAL A 275 -13.73 -9.81 -4.42
N PHE A 276 -13.24 -10.64 -5.33
CA PHE A 276 -12.41 -10.15 -6.43
C PHE A 276 -13.31 -9.66 -7.58
N ASN A 277 -13.15 -8.41 -8.01
CA ASN A 277 -13.96 -7.83 -9.09
C ASN A 277 -13.14 -7.72 -10.38
N GLY A 278 -12.66 -8.86 -10.88
CA GLY A 278 -11.78 -8.91 -12.05
C GLY A 278 -10.33 -8.59 -11.74
N ASN A 279 -9.92 -8.79 -10.47
CA ASN A 279 -8.57 -8.53 -10.02
C ASN A 279 -7.54 -9.42 -10.71
N ARG A 280 -6.29 -8.96 -10.74
CA ARG A 280 -5.18 -9.61 -11.45
C ARG A 280 -3.95 -9.70 -10.57
N ALA A 281 -3.25 -10.82 -10.68
CA ALA A 281 -1.90 -11.00 -10.19
C ALA A 281 -0.98 -11.49 -11.32
N HIS A 282 0.25 -10.98 -11.42
CA HIS A 282 1.21 -11.59 -12.34
C HIS A 282 1.80 -12.87 -11.76
N THR A 283 2.15 -12.88 -10.48
CA THR A 283 2.74 -14.04 -9.83
C THR A 283 2.32 -14.12 -8.37
N ILE A 284 1.84 -15.29 -7.95
CA ILE A 284 1.56 -15.61 -6.55
C ILE A 284 2.38 -16.84 -6.17
N ILE A 285 3.18 -16.70 -5.13
CA ILE A 285 3.95 -17.79 -4.52
C ILE A 285 3.36 -18.03 -3.13
N ASN A 286 2.71 -19.17 -2.91
CA ASN A 286 2.13 -19.52 -1.62
C ASN A 286 2.95 -20.62 -0.94
N THR A 287 3.72 -20.26 0.09
CA THR A 287 4.59 -21.17 0.83
C THR A 287 3.99 -21.58 2.18
N SER A 288 3.29 -20.67 2.85
CA SER A 288 2.61 -20.96 4.12
C SER A 288 1.46 -19.99 4.45
N GLY A 289 0.94 -19.25 3.46
CA GLY A 289 -0.12 -18.26 3.65
C GLY A 289 -1.50 -18.68 3.11
N ASP A 290 -2.37 -17.68 2.93
CA ASP A 290 -3.77 -17.83 2.54
C ASP A 290 -4.09 -17.01 1.28
N PHE A 291 -4.42 -17.68 0.18
CA PHE A 291 -5.05 -17.06 -0.97
C PHE A 291 -6.56 -17.31 -0.91
N GLN A 292 -7.34 -16.28 -0.59
CA GLN A 292 -8.78 -16.41 -0.36
C GLN A 292 -9.58 -15.79 -1.52
N MET A 293 -10.22 -16.66 -2.31
CA MET A 293 -11.08 -16.25 -3.42
C MET A 293 -12.45 -15.72 -2.99
N GLY A 294 -12.86 -16.01 -1.74
CA GLY A 294 -14.18 -15.66 -1.24
C GLY A 294 -15.29 -16.47 -1.90
N ALA A 295 -16.51 -15.92 -1.85
CA ALA A 295 -17.70 -16.63 -2.32
C ALA A 295 -18.09 -16.31 -3.76
N THR A 296 -17.77 -15.11 -4.22
CA THR A 296 -18.09 -14.62 -5.55
C THR A 296 -16.92 -13.83 -6.12
N GLY A 297 -17.00 -13.52 -7.42
CA GLY A 297 -16.02 -12.70 -8.09
C GLY A 297 -15.03 -13.50 -8.95
N THR A 298 -14.10 -12.78 -9.56
CA THR A 298 -13.12 -13.34 -10.48
C THR A 298 -11.73 -12.78 -10.23
N CYS A 299 -10.72 -13.65 -10.21
CA CYS A 299 -9.31 -13.29 -10.15
C CYS A 299 -8.55 -13.99 -11.28
N SER A 300 -7.61 -13.32 -11.92
CA SER A 300 -6.69 -13.93 -12.89
C SER A 300 -5.25 -13.85 -12.41
N VAL A 301 -4.54 -14.98 -12.46
CA VAL A 301 -3.15 -15.10 -12.04
C VAL A 301 -2.35 -15.70 -13.19
N ARG A 302 -1.25 -15.06 -13.61
CA ARG A 302 -0.43 -15.65 -14.69
C ARG A 302 0.36 -16.87 -14.21
N ASN A 303 1.12 -16.68 -13.14
CA ASN A 303 2.01 -17.70 -12.59
C ASN A 303 1.61 -18.00 -11.14
N TYR A 304 1.15 -19.22 -10.89
CA TYR A 304 0.72 -19.65 -9.57
C TYR A 304 1.59 -20.80 -9.08
N GLN A 305 2.16 -20.63 -7.89
CA GLN A 305 2.98 -21.62 -7.21
C GLN A 305 2.43 -21.88 -5.81
N GLN A 306 2.22 -23.16 -5.47
CA GLN A 306 1.83 -23.57 -4.13
C GLN A 306 2.68 -24.73 -3.62
N SER A 307 3.50 -24.46 -2.61
CA SER A 307 4.29 -25.47 -1.89
C SER A 307 3.78 -25.72 -0.47
N GLY A 308 3.01 -24.79 0.09
CA GLY A 308 2.30 -24.93 1.36
C GLY A 308 1.11 -23.98 1.45
N GLY A 309 0.64 -23.66 2.65
CA GLY A 309 -0.51 -22.76 2.84
C GLY A 309 -1.82 -23.28 2.24
N ASN A 310 -2.77 -22.37 2.01
CA ASN A 310 -4.10 -22.70 1.52
C ASN A 310 -4.54 -21.79 0.36
N LEU A 311 -5.20 -22.40 -0.62
CA LEU A 311 -6.11 -21.72 -1.56
C LEU A 311 -7.54 -21.97 -1.09
N LYS A 312 -8.31 -20.91 -0.80
CA LYS A 312 -9.62 -21.01 -0.16
C LYS A 312 -10.75 -20.50 -1.05
N PHE A 313 -11.82 -21.27 -1.14
CA PHE A 313 -13.10 -20.89 -1.72
C PHE A 313 -14.20 -20.97 -0.65
N GLN A 314 -15.15 -20.06 -0.73
CA GLN A 314 -16.35 -20.02 0.10
C GLN A 314 -17.58 -20.35 -0.76
N ILE A 315 -18.51 -21.16 -0.26
CA ILE A 315 -19.72 -21.58 -0.97
C ILE A 315 -20.95 -21.13 -0.19
N ASP A 316 -21.51 -19.97 -0.53
CA ASP A 316 -22.50 -19.31 0.33
C ASP A 316 -23.90 -19.91 0.27
N ASN A 317 -24.37 -20.44 -0.86
CA ASN A 317 -25.77 -20.82 -0.99
C ASN A 317 -26.03 -22.09 -1.81
N PHE A 318 -24.96 -22.81 -2.18
CA PHE A 318 -25.01 -24.05 -2.97
C PHE A 318 -25.70 -23.94 -4.35
N LYS A 319 -25.99 -22.72 -4.84
CA LYS A 319 -26.66 -22.50 -6.14
C LYS A 319 -25.72 -22.55 -7.35
N GLY A 320 -24.43 -22.82 -7.14
CA GLY A 320 -23.44 -22.96 -8.21
C GLY A 320 -22.83 -21.65 -8.74
N LEU A 321 -23.19 -20.49 -8.17
CA LEU A 321 -22.53 -19.21 -8.45
C LEU A 321 -21.39 -19.02 -7.45
N ASN A 322 -20.18 -19.41 -7.83
CA ASN A 322 -19.00 -19.37 -6.98
C ASN A 322 -17.94 -18.44 -7.54
N ALA A 323 -16.99 -18.03 -6.69
CA ALA A 323 -15.79 -17.33 -7.13
C ALA A 323 -15.01 -18.17 -8.16
N HIS A 324 -14.34 -17.50 -9.09
CA HIS A 324 -13.62 -18.15 -10.18
C HIS A 324 -12.18 -17.62 -10.30
N LEU A 325 -11.23 -18.55 -10.32
CA LEU A 325 -9.80 -18.27 -10.49
C LEU A 325 -9.33 -18.71 -11.88
N THR A 326 -8.78 -17.79 -12.66
CA THR A 326 -8.20 -18.09 -13.98
C THR A 326 -6.68 -18.05 -13.91
N LEU A 327 -6.04 -19.21 -14.09
CA LEU A 327 -4.59 -19.37 -14.20
C LEU A 327 -4.19 -19.40 -15.68
N THR A 328 -3.23 -18.58 -16.13
CA THR A 328 -2.99 -18.40 -17.59
C THR A 328 -1.68 -18.94 -18.13
N ASP A 329 -0.61 -19.00 -17.34
CA ASP A 329 0.72 -19.34 -17.86
C ASP A 329 1.28 -20.59 -17.18
N THR A 330 1.49 -20.53 -15.85
CA THR A 330 2.09 -21.64 -15.10
C THR A 330 1.31 -21.96 -13.82
N VAL A 331 1.19 -23.26 -13.55
CA VAL A 331 0.55 -23.81 -12.34
C VAL A 331 1.46 -24.89 -11.77
N ASP A 332 2.21 -24.54 -10.72
CA ASP A 332 3.11 -25.44 -10.01
C ASP A 332 2.59 -25.70 -8.59
N VAL A 333 2.24 -26.96 -8.31
CA VAL A 333 1.63 -27.34 -7.03
C VAL A 333 2.31 -28.58 -6.52
N SER A 334 3.18 -28.38 -5.52
CA SER A 334 3.94 -29.42 -4.84
C SER A 334 3.41 -29.70 -3.42
N GLY A 335 2.64 -28.78 -2.84
CA GLY A 335 2.08 -28.91 -1.49
C GLY A 335 0.89 -27.99 -1.20
N GLY A 336 0.64 -27.75 0.09
CA GLY A 336 -0.51 -26.98 0.58
C GLY A 336 -1.85 -27.71 0.43
N THR A 337 -2.92 -26.94 0.60
CA THR A 337 -4.31 -27.41 0.58
C THR A 337 -5.18 -26.56 -0.34
N LEU A 338 -6.14 -27.18 -1.01
CA LEU A 338 -7.31 -26.47 -1.58
C LEU A 338 -8.46 -26.62 -0.59
N GLU A 339 -8.88 -25.54 0.06
CA GLU A 339 -10.00 -25.56 1.01
C GLU A 339 -11.27 -25.01 0.38
N ILE A 340 -12.35 -25.76 0.51
CA ILE A 340 -13.68 -25.39 0.05
C ILE A 340 -14.59 -25.42 1.28
N ASN A 341 -15.08 -24.25 1.67
CA ASN A 341 -15.83 -24.07 2.90
C ASN A 341 -17.29 -23.74 2.57
N ALA A 342 -18.24 -24.39 3.26
CA ALA A 342 -19.64 -24.01 3.17
C ALA A 342 -19.93 -22.73 3.97
N GLY A 343 -20.79 -21.85 3.44
CA GLY A 343 -21.24 -20.63 4.10
C GLY A 343 -22.53 -20.78 4.90
N LEU A 344 -23.22 -21.89 4.70
CA LEU A 344 -24.44 -22.22 5.43
C LEU A 344 -24.29 -23.57 6.12
N TYR A 345 -24.81 -23.63 7.33
CA TYR A 345 -24.91 -24.84 8.14
C TYR A 345 -26.22 -25.60 7.92
N PHE A 346 -27.01 -25.21 6.91
CA PHE A 346 -28.26 -25.87 6.53
C PHE A 346 -28.44 -25.84 5.01
N VAL A 347 -29.26 -26.75 4.49
CA VAL A 347 -29.59 -26.81 3.06
C VAL A 347 -30.82 -25.94 2.77
N PRO A 348 -30.71 -24.87 1.94
CA PRO A 348 -31.87 -24.09 1.54
C PRO A 348 -32.92 -24.94 0.80
N VAL A 349 -34.19 -24.63 1.00
CA VAL A 349 -35.30 -25.30 0.32
C VAL A 349 -35.15 -25.14 -1.20
N GLY A 350 -35.27 -26.25 -1.93
CA GLY A 350 -35.17 -26.26 -3.39
C GLY A 350 -33.75 -26.25 -3.95
N THR A 351 -32.72 -26.42 -3.10
CA THR A 351 -31.34 -26.65 -3.56
C THR A 351 -31.29 -27.89 -4.47
N GLN A 352 -30.66 -27.76 -5.63
CA GLN A 352 -30.44 -28.84 -6.59
C GLN A 352 -28.96 -29.21 -6.63
N SER A 353 -28.64 -30.40 -7.11
CA SER A 353 -27.25 -30.76 -7.39
C SER A 353 -26.68 -29.83 -8.47
N THR A 354 -25.47 -29.32 -8.26
CA THR A 354 -24.83 -28.35 -9.14
C THR A 354 -23.41 -28.74 -9.50
N VAL A 355 -22.97 -28.26 -10.66
CA VAL A 355 -21.57 -28.30 -11.08
C VAL A 355 -21.17 -26.86 -11.38
N SER A 356 -20.03 -26.43 -10.86
CA SER A 356 -19.53 -25.06 -11.02
C SER A 356 -18.02 -25.05 -11.17
N THR A 357 -17.50 -24.21 -12.05
CA THR A 357 -16.06 -24.12 -12.29
C THR A 357 -15.40 -23.18 -11.29
N LEU A 358 -14.51 -23.72 -10.45
CA LEU A 358 -13.75 -22.92 -9.49
C LEU A 358 -12.46 -22.37 -10.09
N ILE A 359 -11.75 -23.19 -10.88
CA ILE A 359 -10.45 -22.83 -11.44
C ILE A 359 -10.40 -23.23 -12.92
N THR A 360 -9.88 -22.34 -13.77
CA THR A 360 -9.44 -22.69 -15.13
C THR A 360 -7.93 -22.52 -15.20
N ALA A 361 -7.21 -23.45 -15.84
CA ALA A 361 -5.75 -23.40 -16.01
C ALA A 361 -5.33 -23.77 -17.44
N PRO A 362 -4.07 -23.60 -17.83
CA PRO A 362 -3.64 -23.96 -19.19
C PRO A 362 -3.62 -25.49 -19.38
N GLY A 363 -4.55 -26.00 -20.18
CA GLY A 363 -4.62 -27.42 -20.58
C GLY A 363 -4.75 -28.40 -19.40
N SER A 364 -4.46 -29.69 -19.64
CA SER A 364 -4.38 -30.70 -18.59
C SER A 364 -3.14 -30.47 -17.71
N SER A 365 -3.22 -29.54 -16.76
CA SER A 365 -2.10 -29.22 -15.88
C SER A 365 -1.96 -30.24 -14.75
N ALA A 366 -0.74 -30.74 -14.54
CA ALA A 366 -0.42 -31.58 -13.38
C ALA A 366 -0.71 -30.83 -12.06
N GLY A 367 -0.53 -29.50 -12.06
CA GLY A 367 -0.86 -28.65 -10.92
C GLY A 367 -2.35 -28.67 -10.53
N LEU A 368 -3.29 -28.62 -11.49
CA LEU A 368 -4.72 -28.79 -11.19
C LEU A 368 -5.03 -30.17 -10.60
N GLN A 369 -4.39 -31.23 -11.10
CA GLN A 369 -4.55 -32.57 -10.54
C GLN A 369 -4.06 -32.64 -9.09
N SER A 370 -2.90 -32.05 -8.80
CA SER A 370 -2.37 -31.94 -7.45
C SER A 370 -3.31 -31.17 -6.52
N LEU A 371 -3.91 -30.06 -6.97
CA LEU A 371 -4.90 -29.31 -6.18
C LEU A 371 -6.15 -30.14 -5.89
N ALA A 372 -6.70 -30.82 -6.89
CA ALA A 372 -7.89 -31.65 -6.74
C ALA A 372 -7.67 -32.79 -5.73
N GLN A 373 -6.50 -33.44 -5.74
CA GLN A 373 -6.15 -34.49 -4.78
C GLN A 373 -5.96 -33.96 -3.34
N ARG A 374 -5.70 -32.66 -3.19
CA ARG A 374 -5.48 -31.99 -1.91
C ARG A 374 -6.70 -31.17 -1.47
N ALA A 375 -7.85 -31.36 -2.13
CA ALA A 375 -9.07 -30.68 -1.77
C ALA A 375 -9.59 -31.14 -0.41
N ARG A 376 -9.95 -30.18 0.45
CA ARG A 376 -10.63 -30.40 1.72
C ARG A 376 -11.96 -29.66 1.72
N PHE A 377 -12.99 -30.33 2.19
CA PHE A 377 -14.34 -29.79 2.30
C PHE A 377 -14.68 -29.61 3.77
N ASN A 378 -15.03 -28.40 4.17
CA ASN A 378 -15.30 -28.07 5.55
C ASN A 378 -16.72 -27.52 5.74
N ALA A 379 -17.31 -27.85 6.88
CA ALA A 379 -18.60 -27.31 7.35
C ALA A 379 -19.81 -27.51 6.43
N PHE A 380 -19.75 -28.43 5.46
CA PHE A 380 -20.91 -28.77 4.64
C PHE A 380 -21.98 -29.47 5.49
N PRO A 381 -23.25 -29.04 5.40
CA PRO A 381 -24.34 -29.64 6.16
C PRO A 381 -24.70 -31.03 5.65
N ASP A 382 -25.32 -31.83 6.51
CA ASP A 382 -25.94 -33.09 6.13
C ASP A 382 -26.92 -32.87 4.95
N GLY A 383 -26.88 -33.76 3.97
CA GLY A 383 -27.67 -33.65 2.74
C GLY A 383 -26.91 -33.02 1.55
N ILE A 384 -25.74 -32.41 1.76
CA ILE A 384 -24.85 -31.96 0.67
C ILE A 384 -23.56 -32.76 0.69
N THR A 385 -23.29 -33.47 -0.40
CA THR A 385 -21.99 -34.14 -0.62
C THR A 385 -21.17 -33.34 -1.63
N PRO A 386 -20.12 -32.63 -1.18
CA PRO A 386 -19.23 -31.92 -2.08
C PRO A 386 -18.14 -32.84 -2.62
N SER A 387 -17.71 -32.59 -3.86
CA SER A 387 -16.55 -33.23 -4.47
C SER A 387 -15.96 -32.33 -5.53
N VAL A 388 -14.71 -32.57 -5.94
CA VAL A 388 -14.09 -31.89 -7.07
C VAL A 388 -13.78 -32.87 -8.18
N ARG A 389 -13.86 -32.41 -9.42
CA ARG A 389 -13.41 -33.16 -10.59
C ARG A 389 -12.70 -32.24 -11.57
N ILE A 390 -11.89 -32.83 -12.44
CA ILE A 390 -11.22 -32.11 -13.52
C ILE A 390 -11.92 -32.44 -14.83
N SER A 391 -12.26 -31.40 -15.59
CA SER A 391 -12.94 -31.49 -16.88
C SER A 391 -12.17 -30.62 -17.87
N GLY A 392 -11.34 -31.25 -18.72
CA GLY A 392 -10.46 -30.54 -19.64
C GLY A 392 -9.43 -29.68 -18.90
N ASP A 393 -9.60 -28.37 -19.01
CA ASP A 393 -8.75 -27.31 -18.44
C ASP A 393 -9.32 -26.70 -17.14
N ALA A 394 -10.42 -27.27 -16.63
CA ALA A 394 -11.16 -26.77 -15.49
C ALA A 394 -11.12 -27.73 -14.28
N LEU A 395 -11.01 -27.15 -13.08
CA LEU A 395 -11.36 -27.80 -11.81
C LEU A 395 -12.78 -27.35 -11.42
N GLU A 396 -13.68 -28.33 -11.40
CA GLU A 396 -15.09 -28.14 -11.11
C GLU A 396 -15.43 -28.64 -9.70
N LEU A 397 -16.21 -27.86 -8.96
CA LEU A 397 -16.91 -28.28 -7.75
C LEU A 397 -18.25 -28.91 -8.16
N VAL A 398 -18.48 -30.13 -7.69
CA VAL A 398 -19.72 -30.88 -7.81
C VAL A 398 -20.37 -30.96 -6.44
N LEU A 399 -21.56 -30.39 -6.31
CA LEU A 399 -22.40 -30.51 -5.12
C LEU A 399 -23.53 -31.46 -5.42
N THR A 400 -23.60 -32.57 -4.68
CA THR A 400 -24.68 -33.54 -4.80
C THR A 400 -25.64 -33.37 -3.63
N VAL A 401 -26.92 -33.12 -3.93
CA VAL A 401 -27.99 -33.08 -2.93
C VAL A 401 -28.50 -34.50 -2.73
N SER A 402 -28.45 -34.98 -1.48
CA SER A 402 -29.10 -36.23 -1.08
C SER A 402 -30.50 -35.94 -0.53
N PRO A 403 -31.51 -36.76 -0.88
CA PRO A 403 -32.90 -36.57 -0.45
C PRO A 403 -33.11 -36.73 1.06
#